data_AF-A0A1S2F7W1-F1
#
_entry.id   AF-A0A1S2F7W1-F1
#
_cell.length_a   1.000
_cell.length_b   1.000
_cell.length_c   1.000
_cell.angle_alpha   90.00
_cell.angle_beta   90.00
_cell.angle_gamma   90.00
#
_symmetry.space_group_name_H-M   'P 1'
#
loop_
_entity.id
_entity.type
_entity.pdbx_description
1 polymer ?
#
loop_
_entity_poly.entity_id
_entity_poly.type
_entity_poly.pdbx_seq_one_letter_code
_entity_poly.pdbx_strand_id
1 'polypeptide(L)'
;MIQDGRVVTEWYSGQHHFKRGALPVTRDSMFNLYSIRKSYVGMATAIAVTEGNISIDTVVSDIVKDMAISDLKGVTIRDLATKTNAKYFGPQRIEREEVAGKLIKAITGKTIAQLITDRVFKPLELNHSEWVSVPEARLVCDFQAADGYASIRIESDEGCDRNLYASAKDLAMWGYLHLCQGTVHNQQLLSSEVFRLINQLRVETQDQRRVFGWYYQEKWFYASGAAGCHCVVIPESNAVGVRMLNKYTENYSEDQTMFNETLYECLGL
;
A
#
# COMPACT_ATOMS: atom_id res chain seq x y z
N MET A 1 12.81 11.57 -1.70
CA MET A 1 11.67 12.51 -1.80
C MET A 1 11.42 12.82 -3.25
N ILE A 2 10.15 12.85 -3.64
CA ILE A 2 9.70 13.45 -4.91
C ILE A 2 9.06 14.79 -4.56
N GLN A 3 9.36 15.84 -5.31
CA GLN A 3 8.68 17.13 -5.25
C GLN A 3 8.54 17.66 -6.69
N ASP A 4 7.37 18.19 -7.03
CA ASP A 4 7.09 18.70 -8.39
C ASP A 4 7.41 17.70 -9.51
N GLY A 5 7.13 16.41 -9.25
CA GLY A 5 7.36 15.32 -10.18
C GLY A 5 8.82 14.96 -10.41
N ARG A 6 9.74 15.45 -9.57
CA ARG A 6 11.18 15.15 -9.67
C ARG A 6 11.70 14.57 -8.38
N VAL A 7 12.66 13.64 -8.49
CA VAL A 7 13.43 13.19 -7.32
C VAL A 7 14.37 14.32 -6.92
N VAL A 8 14.15 14.86 -5.73
CA VAL A 8 14.94 15.99 -5.20
C VAL A 8 16.00 15.55 -4.19
N THR A 9 15.80 14.41 -3.53
CA THR A 9 16.81 13.78 -2.68
C THR A 9 16.58 12.27 -2.58
N GLU A 10 17.67 11.51 -2.55
CA GLU A 10 17.71 10.08 -2.26
C GLU A 10 18.98 9.76 -1.46
N TRP A 11 18.86 8.86 -0.49
CA TRP A 11 19.99 8.44 0.35
C TRP A 11 19.81 6.99 0.77
N TYR A 12 20.90 6.23 0.77
CA TYR A 12 20.93 4.80 1.05
C TYR A 12 22.07 4.48 2.00
N SER A 13 21.78 3.67 3.01
CA SER A 13 22.77 3.21 3.99
C SER A 13 22.30 1.94 4.67
N GLY A 14 23.24 1.26 5.32
CA GLY A 14 23.00 -0.01 6.00
C GLY A 14 23.18 -1.22 5.08
N GLN A 15 22.69 -2.35 5.54
CA GLN A 15 22.91 -3.67 4.97
C GLN A 15 21.60 -4.44 4.94
N HIS A 16 21.47 -5.41 4.02
CA HIS A 16 20.25 -6.23 3.90
C HIS A 16 20.01 -7.10 5.13
N HIS A 17 21.08 -7.45 5.86
CA HIS A 17 21.05 -8.16 7.14
C HIS A 17 22.36 -7.92 7.93
N PHE A 18 22.45 -8.42 9.16
CA PHE A 18 23.57 -8.14 10.08
C PHE A 18 24.74 -9.15 10.02
N LYS A 19 24.62 -10.25 9.26
CA LYS A 19 25.70 -11.23 9.10
C LYS A 19 26.80 -10.73 8.16
N ARG A 20 28.06 -11.17 8.39
CA ARG A 20 29.20 -10.88 7.50
C ARG A 20 28.88 -11.33 6.07
N GLY A 21 29.17 -10.46 5.10
CA GLY A 21 28.87 -10.71 3.68
C GLY A 21 27.50 -10.21 3.23
N ALA A 22 26.76 -9.50 4.09
CA ALA A 22 25.53 -8.81 3.70
C ALA A 22 25.77 -7.86 2.53
N LEU A 23 24.78 -7.79 1.63
CA LEU A 23 24.75 -6.79 0.58
C LEU A 23 24.42 -5.41 1.18
N PRO A 24 25.04 -4.33 0.68
CA PRO A 24 24.68 -2.99 1.08
C PRO A 24 23.27 -2.66 0.59
N VAL A 25 22.57 -1.79 1.32
CA VAL A 25 21.34 -1.18 0.81
C VAL A 25 21.70 -0.26 -0.37
N THR A 26 20.99 -0.43 -1.47
CA THR A 26 21.17 0.36 -2.70
C THR A 26 19.83 0.86 -3.21
N ARG A 27 19.85 1.57 -4.34
CA ARG A 27 18.63 2.02 -5.02
C ARG A 27 17.71 0.89 -5.47
N ASP A 28 18.25 -0.31 -5.71
CA ASP A 28 17.51 -1.48 -6.20
C ASP A 28 17.09 -2.42 -5.07
N SER A 29 17.48 -2.10 -3.82
CA SER A 29 17.06 -2.86 -2.64
C SER A 29 15.55 -2.76 -2.43
N MET A 30 14.90 -3.90 -2.24
CA MET A 30 13.46 -4.00 -2.05
C MET A 30 13.14 -4.37 -0.60
N PHE A 31 12.27 -3.61 0.04
CA PHE A 31 11.88 -3.79 1.44
C PHE A 31 10.44 -4.28 1.53
N ASN A 32 10.14 -5.09 2.54
CA ASN A 32 8.78 -5.54 2.79
C ASN A 32 7.90 -4.38 3.25
N LEU A 33 6.82 -4.14 2.54
CA LEU A 33 5.91 -3.02 2.75
C LEU A 33 4.86 -3.27 3.84
N TYR A 34 4.62 -4.53 4.24
CA TYR A 34 3.61 -4.91 5.22
C TYR A 34 2.26 -4.21 5.00
N SER A 35 1.82 -3.37 5.94
CA SER A 35 0.51 -2.72 5.91
C SER A 35 0.40 -1.59 4.87
N ILE A 36 1.51 -1.09 4.31
CA ILE A 36 1.43 -0.18 3.16
C ILE A 36 0.74 -0.90 1.99
N ARG A 37 0.89 -2.24 1.86
CA ARG A 37 0.20 -3.03 0.82
C ARG A 37 -1.31 -2.81 0.82
N LYS A 38 -1.92 -2.44 1.95
CA LYS A 38 -3.37 -2.17 2.02
C LYS A 38 -3.77 -0.99 1.13
N SER A 39 -2.86 -0.05 0.87
CA SER A 39 -3.07 1.00 -0.13
C SER A 39 -3.15 0.44 -1.55
N TYR A 40 -2.36 -0.59 -1.86
CA TYR A 40 -2.37 -1.28 -3.15
C TYR A 40 -3.64 -2.11 -3.33
N VAL A 41 -4.04 -2.85 -2.29
CA VAL A 41 -5.34 -3.56 -2.27
C VAL A 41 -6.48 -2.58 -2.43
N GLY A 42 -6.44 -1.45 -1.71
CA GLY A 42 -7.48 -0.43 -1.77
C GLY A 42 -7.60 0.22 -3.15
N MET A 43 -6.48 0.55 -3.78
CA MET A 43 -6.44 1.02 -5.17
C MET A 43 -7.01 -0.02 -6.14
N ALA A 44 -6.62 -1.29 -5.99
CA ALA A 44 -7.14 -2.38 -6.82
C ALA A 44 -8.67 -2.53 -6.67
N THR A 45 -9.19 -2.44 -5.45
CA THR A 45 -10.64 -2.43 -5.18
C THR A 45 -11.30 -1.24 -5.85
N ALA A 46 -10.74 -0.04 -5.71
CA ALA A 46 -11.29 1.18 -6.30
C ALA A 46 -11.32 1.11 -7.84
N ILE A 47 -10.27 0.60 -8.48
CA ILE A 47 -10.23 0.32 -9.92
C ILE A 47 -11.33 -0.68 -10.29
N ALA A 48 -11.40 -1.82 -9.61
CA ALA A 48 -12.37 -2.87 -9.91
C ALA A 48 -13.82 -2.37 -9.84
N VAL A 49 -14.19 -1.64 -8.78
CA VAL A 49 -15.58 -1.17 -8.63
C VAL A 49 -15.93 -0.04 -9.61
N THR A 50 -15.00 0.89 -9.85
CA THR A 50 -15.28 2.02 -10.76
C THR A 50 -15.41 1.54 -12.20
N GLU A 51 -14.53 0.65 -12.66
CA GLU A 51 -14.56 0.13 -14.03
C GLU A 51 -15.62 -0.96 -14.23
N GLY A 52 -15.93 -1.71 -13.18
CA GLY A 52 -17.06 -2.65 -13.17
C GLY A 52 -18.42 -1.97 -13.05
N ASN A 53 -18.47 -0.64 -12.85
CA ASN A 53 -19.69 0.12 -12.55
C ASN A 53 -20.49 -0.49 -11.37
N ILE A 54 -19.77 -0.88 -10.32
CA ILE A 54 -20.31 -1.51 -9.12
C ILE A 54 -20.42 -0.47 -8.02
N SER A 55 -21.59 -0.37 -7.39
CA SER A 55 -21.77 0.50 -6.23
C SER A 55 -20.88 0.05 -5.07
N ILE A 56 -20.23 1.00 -4.39
CA ILE A 56 -19.43 0.71 -3.21
C ILE A 56 -20.28 0.16 -2.05
N ASP A 57 -21.60 0.39 -2.07
CA ASP A 57 -22.55 -0.11 -1.07
C ASP A 57 -23.09 -1.52 -1.38
N THR A 58 -22.59 -2.15 -2.46
CA THR A 58 -22.95 -3.53 -2.81
C THR A 58 -22.49 -4.48 -1.70
N VAL A 59 -23.34 -5.46 -1.35
CA VAL A 59 -23.00 -6.49 -0.37
C VAL A 59 -22.00 -7.46 -0.99
N VAL A 60 -20.91 -7.75 -0.29
CA VAL A 60 -19.79 -8.56 -0.82
C VAL A 60 -20.28 -9.97 -1.20
N SER A 61 -21.17 -10.57 -0.42
CA SER A 61 -21.74 -11.90 -0.70
C SER A 61 -22.59 -11.96 -1.99
N ASP A 62 -23.00 -10.82 -2.55
CA ASP A 62 -23.71 -10.78 -3.83
C ASP A 62 -22.77 -11.07 -5.01
N ILE A 63 -21.46 -10.81 -4.83
CA ILE A 63 -20.43 -11.01 -5.85
C ILE A 63 -19.53 -12.21 -5.51
N VAL A 64 -19.03 -12.28 -4.27
CA VAL A 64 -18.10 -13.31 -3.80
C VAL A 64 -18.90 -14.57 -3.39
N LYS A 65 -18.77 -15.64 -4.19
CA LYS A 65 -19.51 -16.90 -3.98
C LYS A 65 -18.66 -18.04 -3.41
N ASP A 66 -17.36 -17.85 -3.27
CA ASP A 66 -16.40 -18.82 -2.74
C ASP A 66 -16.19 -18.69 -1.22
N MET A 67 -17.15 -18.06 -0.52
CA MET A 67 -17.21 -17.93 0.92
C MET A 67 -18.64 -18.14 1.41
N ALA A 68 -18.82 -18.59 2.65
CA ALA A 68 -20.15 -18.75 3.23
C ALA A 68 -20.84 -17.38 3.40
N ILE A 69 -22.09 -17.27 2.95
CA ILE A 69 -22.87 -16.02 3.07
C ILE A 69 -22.95 -15.55 4.53
N SER A 70 -23.02 -16.47 5.49
CA SER A 70 -23.01 -16.16 6.93
C SER A 70 -21.77 -15.39 7.38
N ASP A 71 -20.63 -15.63 6.74
CA ASP A 71 -19.34 -15.02 7.10
C ASP A 71 -19.20 -13.60 6.55
N LEU A 72 -19.95 -13.28 5.50
CA LEU A 72 -19.94 -11.99 4.80
C LEU A 72 -21.27 -11.22 4.96
N LYS A 73 -22.20 -11.72 5.78
CA LYS A 73 -23.56 -11.21 5.84
C LYS A 73 -23.57 -9.73 6.23
N GLY A 74 -24.10 -8.89 5.34
CA GLY A 74 -24.21 -7.45 5.55
C GLY A 74 -22.90 -6.67 5.40
N VAL A 75 -21.79 -7.33 5.04
CA VAL A 75 -20.53 -6.66 4.73
C VAL A 75 -20.62 -6.06 3.34
N THR A 76 -20.43 -4.75 3.23
CA THR A 76 -20.41 -4.03 1.96
C THR A 76 -18.99 -3.83 1.45
N ILE A 77 -18.82 -3.47 0.17
CA ILE A 77 -17.49 -3.11 -0.36
C ILE A 77 -16.96 -1.85 0.35
N ARG A 78 -17.83 -0.92 0.75
CA ARG A 78 -17.49 0.24 1.57
C ARG A 78 -16.82 -0.18 2.87
N ASP A 79 -17.30 -1.23 3.53
CA ASP A 79 -16.68 -1.73 4.76
C ASP A 79 -15.26 -2.26 4.53
N LEU A 80 -15.02 -2.88 3.37
CA LEU A 80 -13.68 -3.29 2.98
C LEU A 80 -12.76 -2.07 2.76
N ALA A 81 -13.31 -0.98 2.21
CA ALA A 81 -12.59 0.25 1.87
C ALA A 81 -12.23 1.12 3.09
N THR A 82 -13.14 1.27 4.06
CA THR A 82 -13.01 2.23 5.17
C THR A 82 -12.50 1.59 6.46
N LYS A 83 -12.26 0.26 6.46
CA LYS A 83 -11.86 -0.49 7.65
C LYS A 83 -12.90 -0.43 8.79
N THR A 84 -14.13 -0.03 8.50
CA THR A 84 -15.27 -0.27 9.39
C THR A 84 -15.45 -1.79 9.53
N ASN A 85 -15.79 -2.27 10.73
CA ASN A 85 -16.08 -3.69 11.03
C ASN A 85 -14.87 -4.64 11.12
N ALA A 86 -15.15 -5.94 11.01
CA ALA A 86 -14.26 -7.04 11.35
C ALA A 86 -12.96 -7.05 10.53
N LYS A 87 -11.86 -7.40 11.19
CA LYS A 87 -10.56 -7.66 10.53
C LYS A 87 -10.51 -9.03 9.85
N TYR A 88 -11.25 -9.99 10.43
CA TYR A 88 -11.25 -11.40 10.05
C TYR A 88 -12.68 -11.88 9.85
N PHE A 89 -12.90 -12.74 8.88
CA PHE A 89 -14.21 -13.28 8.51
C PHE A 89 -14.21 -14.81 8.61
N GLY A 90 -15.32 -15.35 9.11
CA GLY A 90 -15.54 -16.80 9.25
C GLY A 90 -14.62 -17.50 10.25
N PRO A 91 -14.82 -18.81 10.46
CA PRO A 91 -14.02 -19.60 11.40
C PRO A 91 -12.57 -19.77 10.96
N GLN A 92 -12.28 -19.68 9.66
CA GLN A 92 -10.91 -19.73 9.11
C GLN A 92 -10.14 -18.41 9.32
N ARG A 93 -10.80 -17.36 9.84
CA ARG A 93 -10.20 -16.04 10.06
C ARG A 93 -9.57 -15.45 8.80
N ILE A 94 -10.31 -15.47 7.70
CA ILE A 94 -9.91 -14.87 6.42
C ILE A 94 -9.72 -13.36 6.65
N GLU A 95 -8.55 -12.82 6.33
CA GLU A 95 -8.27 -11.39 6.51
C GLU A 95 -9.04 -10.56 5.47
N ARG A 96 -9.46 -9.34 5.85
CA ARG A 96 -10.17 -8.42 4.96
C ARG A 96 -9.52 -8.24 3.59
N GLU A 97 -8.19 -8.21 3.52
CA GLU A 97 -7.47 -8.06 2.25
C GLU A 97 -7.60 -9.28 1.33
N GLU A 98 -7.82 -10.47 1.89
CA GLU A 98 -8.12 -11.67 1.10
C GLU A 98 -9.56 -11.62 0.58
N VAL A 99 -10.52 -11.16 1.39
CA VAL A 99 -11.90 -10.90 0.92
C VAL A 99 -11.91 -9.89 -0.23
N ALA A 100 -11.13 -8.81 -0.12
CA ALA A 100 -10.96 -7.85 -1.20
C ALA A 100 -10.32 -8.48 -2.45
N GLY A 101 -9.34 -9.37 -2.29
CA GLY A 101 -8.74 -10.13 -3.39
C GLY A 101 -9.75 -11.00 -4.13
N LYS A 102 -10.60 -11.73 -3.39
CA LYS A 102 -11.69 -12.54 -3.97
C LYS A 102 -12.70 -11.67 -4.73
N LEU A 103 -13.09 -10.54 -4.15
CA LEU A 103 -13.97 -9.56 -4.80
C LEU A 103 -13.36 -9.03 -6.11
N ILE A 104 -12.10 -8.58 -6.08
CA ILE A 104 -11.40 -8.05 -7.27
C ILE A 104 -11.31 -9.13 -8.36
N LYS A 105 -10.98 -10.37 -8.00
CA LYS A 105 -10.90 -11.49 -8.94
C LYS A 105 -12.26 -11.82 -9.55
N ALA A 106 -13.34 -11.76 -8.76
CA ALA A 106 -14.70 -11.99 -9.25
C ALA A 106 -15.17 -10.89 -10.23
N ILE A 107 -14.81 -9.62 -9.99
CA ILE A 107 -15.19 -8.49 -10.84
C ILE A 107 -14.36 -8.43 -12.12
N THR A 108 -13.04 -8.61 -12.00
CA THR A 108 -12.09 -8.28 -13.07
C THR A 108 -11.47 -9.50 -13.76
N GLY A 109 -11.61 -10.70 -13.18
CA GLY A 109 -10.88 -11.90 -13.59
C GLY A 109 -9.39 -11.89 -13.24
N LYS A 110 -8.87 -10.82 -12.61
CA LYS A 110 -7.44 -10.66 -12.27
C LYS A 110 -7.22 -10.72 -10.77
N THR A 111 -6.05 -11.21 -10.36
CA THR A 111 -5.59 -11.08 -8.97
C THR A 111 -5.23 -9.62 -8.65
N ILE A 112 -5.05 -9.28 -7.38
CA ILE A 112 -4.61 -7.92 -6.97
C ILE A 112 -3.28 -7.60 -7.63
N ALA A 113 -2.33 -8.52 -7.57
CA ALA A 113 -1.00 -8.32 -8.14
C ALA A 113 -1.04 -8.11 -9.66
N GLN A 114 -1.83 -8.92 -10.38
CA GLN A 114 -1.99 -8.77 -11.83
C GLN A 114 -2.61 -7.42 -12.19
N LEU A 115 -3.69 -7.04 -11.51
CA LEU A 115 -4.39 -5.79 -11.78
C LEU A 115 -3.48 -4.57 -11.53
N ILE A 116 -2.80 -4.52 -10.39
CA ILE A 116 -1.87 -3.43 -10.07
C ILE A 116 -0.66 -3.43 -11.00
N THR A 117 -0.13 -4.61 -11.36
CA THR A 117 0.99 -4.70 -12.29
C THR A 117 0.64 -4.11 -13.66
N ASP A 118 -0.52 -4.50 -14.21
CA ASP A 118 -0.95 -4.04 -15.53
C ASP A 118 -1.33 -2.55 -15.55
N ARG A 119 -1.94 -2.06 -14.46
CA ARG A 119 -2.51 -0.71 -14.41
C ARG A 119 -1.57 0.34 -13.85
N VAL A 120 -0.58 -0.07 -13.07
CA VAL A 120 0.33 0.84 -12.37
C VAL A 120 1.79 0.50 -12.63
N PHE A 121 2.23 -0.73 -12.33
CA PHE A 121 3.68 -1.02 -12.35
C PHE A 121 4.26 -0.95 -13.76
N LYS A 122 3.63 -1.60 -14.75
CA LYS A 122 4.11 -1.55 -16.14
C LYS A 122 4.06 -0.14 -16.73
N PRO A 123 2.95 0.62 -16.64
CA PRO A 123 2.90 1.98 -17.21
C PRO A 123 3.85 2.99 -16.57
N LEU A 124 4.20 2.81 -15.29
CA LEU A 124 5.12 3.68 -14.56
C LEU A 124 6.55 3.13 -14.46
N GLU A 125 6.83 1.98 -15.07
CA GLU A 125 8.12 1.28 -15.00
C GLU A 125 8.61 1.02 -13.56
N LEU A 126 7.68 0.67 -12.66
CA LEU A 126 7.97 0.30 -11.27
C LEU A 126 8.51 -1.14 -11.20
N ASN A 127 9.71 -1.33 -11.72
CA ASN A 127 10.34 -2.64 -11.92
C ASN A 127 10.92 -3.28 -10.66
N HIS A 128 10.80 -2.60 -9.51
CA HIS A 128 11.27 -3.05 -8.21
C HIS A 128 10.11 -3.06 -7.21
N SER A 129 8.94 -3.52 -7.63
CA SER A 129 7.75 -3.69 -6.79
C SER A 129 7.03 -4.98 -7.17
N GLU A 130 6.90 -5.92 -6.24
CA GLU A 130 6.21 -7.18 -6.49
C GLU A 130 5.73 -7.89 -5.23
N TRP A 131 4.69 -8.70 -5.40
CA TRP A 131 4.31 -9.71 -4.40
C TRP A 131 5.21 -10.93 -4.59
N VAL A 132 6.16 -11.09 -3.69
CA VAL A 132 7.27 -12.01 -3.85
C VAL A 132 6.84 -13.44 -3.50
N SER A 133 6.91 -14.35 -4.47
CA SER A 133 6.67 -15.79 -4.30
C SER A 133 7.94 -16.65 -4.41
N VAL A 134 9.07 -16.04 -4.80
CA VAL A 134 10.38 -16.69 -4.90
C VAL A 134 11.46 -15.78 -4.29
N PRO A 135 12.42 -16.29 -3.50
CA PRO A 135 13.50 -15.46 -2.94
C PRO A 135 14.38 -14.80 -4.01
N GLU A 136 14.81 -13.57 -3.74
CA GLU A 136 15.73 -12.81 -4.61
C GLU A 136 16.82 -12.07 -3.81
N ALA A 137 17.97 -11.85 -4.45
CA ALA A 137 19.12 -11.21 -3.80
C ALA A 137 18.90 -9.74 -3.42
N ARG A 138 17.93 -9.07 -4.06
CA ARG A 138 17.58 -7.66 -3.79
C ARG A 138 16.64 -7.47 -2.59
N LEU A 139 16.10 -8.55 -2.02
CA LEU A 139 15.20 -8.49 -0.89
C LEU A 139 15.96 -8.20 0.40
N VAL A 140 15.58 -7.12 1.06
CA VAL A 140 16.07 -6.76 2.38
C VAL A 140 15.33 -7.59 3.42
N CYS A 141 16.08 -8.24 4.31
CA CYS A 141 15.49 -9.04 5.38
C CYS A 141 14.88 -8.15 6.46
N ASP A 142 13.70 -8.54 6.94
CA ASP A 142 13.07 -7.96 8.12
C ASP A 142 13.79 -8.44 9.38
N PHE A 143 13.96 -7.51 10.34
CA PHE A 143 14.64 -7.75 11.60
C PHE A 143 13.67 -7.63 12.77
N GLN A 144 13.36 -8.76 13.41
CA GLN A 144 12.71 -8.78 14.71
C GLN A 144 13.76 -8.69 15.81
N ALA A 145 13.66 -7.65 16.65
CA ALA A 145 14.63 -7.39 17.71
C ALA A 145 14.67 -8.48 18.79
N ALA A 146 13.63 -9.31 18.90
CA ALA A 146 13.44 -10.25 20.00
C ALA A 146 14.23 -11.57 19.84
N ASP A 147 14.43 -12.06 18.62
CA ASP A 147 15.09 -13.35 18.36
C ASP A 147 16.37 -13.22 17.52
N GLY A 148 16.63 -12.05 16.94
CA GLY A 148 17.81 -11.77 16.14
C GLY A 148 17.83 -12.51 14.81
N TYR A 149 16.69 -13.01 14.31
CA TYR A 149 16.64 -13.66 13.00
C TYR A 149 16.32 -12.65 11.89
N ALA A 150 17.12 -12.71 10.82
CA ALA A 150 16.82 -12.03 9.57
C ALA A 150 15.87 -12.92 8.77
N SER A 151 14.71 -12.39 8.39
CA SER A 151 13.69 -13.15 7.66
C SER A 151 13.26 -12.44 6.39
N ILE A 152 12.90 -13.22 5.38
CA ILE A 152 12.19 -12.75 4.19
C ILE A 152 10.80 -13.38 4.21
N ARG A 153 9.80 -12.63 3.76
CA ARG A 153 8.42 -13.13 3.68
C ARG A 153 8.11 -13.46 2.23
N ILE A 154 7.90 -14.74 1.98
CA ILE A 154 7.56 -15.29 0.68
C ILE A 154 6.20 -15.96 0.83
N GLU A 155 5.24 -15.58 0.01
CA GLU A 155 3.86 -16.06 0.06
C GLU A 155 3.29 -16.11 -1.37
N SER A 156 1.97 -16.17 -1.53
CA SER A 156 1.31 -16.13 -2.84
C SER A 156 1.61 -14.84 -3.61
N ASP A 157 1.71 -14.95 -4.93
CA ASP A 157 1.80 -13.82 -5.85
C ASP A 157 0.42 -13.25 -6.22
N GLU A 158 -0.68 -13.70 -5.60
CA GLU A 158 -2.03 -13.19 -5.89
C GLU A 158 -2.27 -11.77 -5.35
N GLY A 159 -1.45 -11.33 -4.40
CA GLY A 159 -1.48 -9.97 -3.89
C GLY A 159 -2.40 -9.73 -2.70
N CYS A 160 -2.83 -10.78 -1.97
CA CYS A 160 -3.51 -10.66 -0.67
C CYS A 160 -2.57 -10.76 0.56
N ASP A 161 -1.35 -11.26 0.37
CA ASP A 161 -0.40 -11.54 1.46
C ASP A 161 0.59 -10.42 1.75
N ARG A 162 1.24 -10.49 2.91
CA ARG A 162 2.15 -9.45 3.43
C ARG A 162 3.56 -9.52 2.82
N ASN A 163 3.69 -10.07 1.61
CA ASN A 163 4.91 -10.26 0.84
C ASN A 163 5.05 -9.23 -0.30
N LEU A 164 4.41 -8.05 -0.19
CA LEU A 164 4.68 -6.96 -1.13
C LEU A 164 6.01 -6.31 -0.77
N TYR A 165 6.96 -6.37 -1.68
CA TYR A 165 8.24 -5.68 -1.55
C TYR A 165 8.32 -4.53 -2.55
N ALA A 166 8.99 -3.43 -2.17
CA ALA A 166 9.28 -2.35 -3.10
C ALA A 166 10.61 -1.65 -2.82
N SER A 167 11.20 -1.05 -3.85
CA SER A 167 12.30 -0.07 -3.68
C SER A 167 11.78 1.25 -3.10
N ALA A 168 12.69 2.06 -2.57
CA ALA A 168 12.35 3.41 -2.12
C ALA A 168 11.77 4.27 -3.26
N LYS A 169 12.33 4.16 -4.46
CA LYS A 169 11.89 4.94 -5.62
C LYS A 169 10.49 4.55 -6.04
N ASP A 170 10.20 3.25 -6.12
CA ASP A 170 8.89 2.78 -6.56
C ASP A 170 7.79 3.13 -5.55
N LEU A 171 8.08 3.01 -4.25
CA LEU A 171 7.14 3.46 -3.22
C LEU A 171 6.90 4.97 -3.27
N ALA A 172 7.92 5.77 -3.57
CA ALA A 172 7.75 7.21 -3.74
C ALA A 172 6.86 7.52 -4.96
N MET A 173 7.06 6.81 -6.06
CA MET A 173 6.19 6.92 -7.25
C MET A 173 4.75 6.46 -6.97
N TRP A 174 4.55 5.46 -6.12
CA TRP A 174 3.23 5.04 -5.65
C TRP A 174 2.50 6.16 -4.89
N GLY A 175 3.21 6.83 -3.98
CA GLY A 175 2.68 8.02 -3.31
C GLY A 175 2.41 9.17 -4.28
N TYR A 176 3.30 9.37 -5.27
CA TYR A 176 3.16 10.44 -6.26
C TYR A 176 1.97 10.23 -7.19
N LEU A 177 1.68 8.98 -7.56
CA LEU A 177 0.46 8.61 -8.29
C LEU A 177 -0.81 9.05 -7.55
N HIS A 178 -0.83 8.91 -6.21
CA HIS A 178 -1.96 9.35 -5.39
C HIS A 178 -2.04 10.86 -5.29
N LEU A 179 -0.89 11.52 -5.10
CA LEU A 179 -0.79 12.98 -5.09
C LEU A 179 -1.38 13.59 -6.36
N CYS A 180 -1.02 13.03 -7.52
CA CYS A 180 -1.47 13.53 -8.82
C CYS A 180 -2.77 12.90 -9.32
N GLN A 181 -3.49 12.19 -8.45
CA GLN A 181 -4.80 11.59 -8.75
C GLN A 181 -4.82 10.81 -10.08
N GLY A 182 -3.80 9.97 -10.28
CA GLY A 182 -3.73 9.10 -11.46
C GLY A 182 -3.14 9.75 -12.71
N THR A 183 -2.82 11.05 -12.68
CA THR A 183 -2.18 11.75 -13.80
C THR A 183 -0.67 11.83 -13.57
N VAL A 184 0.12 11.15 -14.39
CA VAL A 184 1.59 11.20 -14.33
C VAL A 184 2.12 11.48 -15.72
N HIS A 185 3.15 12.32 -15.84
CA HIS A 185 3.72 12.74 -17.14
C HIS A 185 2.68 13.31 -18.13
N ASN A 186 1.70 14.09 -17.62
CA ASN A 186 0.58 14.64 -18.39
C ASN A 186 -0.33 13.60 -19.06
N GLN A 187 -0.30 12.35 -18.59
CA GLN A 187 -1.18 11.28 -19.04
C GLN A 187 -2.03 10.77 -17.88
N GLN A 188 -3.33 10.62 -18.11
CA GLN A 188 -4.25 10.01 -17.15
C GLN A 188 -4.07 8.48 -17.19
N LEU A 189 -3.29 7.93 -16.26
CA LEU A 189 -2.99 6.50 -16.19
C LEU A 189 -4.12 5.69 -15.55
N LEU A 190 -4.73 6.25 -14.50
CA LEU A 190 -5.89 5.68 -13.82
C LEU A 190 -7.08 6.61 -13.98
N SER A 191 -8.29 6.08 -14.14
CA SER A 191 -9.49 6.92 -14.31
C SER A 191 -9.67 7.92 -13.16
N SER A 192 -10.08 9.14 -13.47
CA SER A 192 -10.41 10.16 -12.45
C SER A 192 -11.58 9.73 -11.56
N GLU A 193 -12.43 8.81 -12.04
CA GLU A 193 -13.49 8.16 -11.27
C GLU A 193 -12.95 7.45 -10.02
N VAL A 194 -11.77 6.82 -10.12
CA VAL A 194 -11.12 6.13 -9.01
C VAL A 194 -10.84 7.10 -7.86
N PHE A 195 -10.26 8.26 -8.17
CA PHE A 195 -9.91 9.25 -7.17
C PHE A 195 -11.13 10.03 -6.67
N ARG A 196 -12.16 10.20 -7.49
CA ARG A 196 -13.44 10.74 -7.02
C ARG A 196 -14.08 9.82 -5.99
N LEU A 197 -14.08 8.51 -6.22
CA LEU A 197 -14.57 7.53 -5.24
C LEU A 197 -13.77 7.61 -3.93
N ILE A 198 -12.43 7.64 -4.00
CA ILE A 198 -11.57 7.77 -2.80
C ILE A 198 -11.94 9.04 -2.00
N ASN A 199 -12.08 10.18 -2.68
CA ASN A 199 -12.40 11.45 -2.05
C ASN A 199 -13.83 11.48 -1.48
N GLN A 200 -14.81 10.92 -2.20
CA GLN A 200 -16.19 10.78 -1.72
C GLN A 200 -16.24 9.93 -0.44
N LEU A 201 -15.59 8.76 -0.45
CA LEU A 201 -15.54 7.88 0.72
C LEU A 201 -14.93 8.55 1.95
N ARG A 202 -13.90 9.40 1.77
CA ARG A 202 -13.29 10.15 2.88
C ARG A 202 -14.29 11.09 3.55
N VAL A 203 -15.20 11.70 2.80
CA VAL A 203 -16.18 12.65 3.34
C VAL A 203 -17.36 11.91 3.97
N GLU A 204 -17.82 10.83 3.34
CA GLU A 204 -19.03 10.11 3.74
C GLU A 204 -18.83 9.12 4.89
N THR A 205 -17.61 8.60 5.06
CA THR A 205 -17.33 7.62 6.12
C THR A 205 -17.26 8.26 7.50
N GLN A 206 -17.59 7.49 8.54
CA GLN A 206 -17.48 7.94 9.93
C GLN A 206 -16.01 8.19 10.33
N ASP A 207 -15.09 7.30 9.97
CA ASP A 207 -13.65 7.49 10.18
C ASP A 207 -13.01 8.13 8.94
N GLN A 208 -13.18 9.45 8.82
CA GLN A 208 -12.63 10.25 7.71
C GLN A 208 -11.10 10.18 7.62
N ARG A 209 -10.44 9.64 8.64
CA ARG A 209 -8.98 9.51 8.69
C ARG A 209 -8.49 8.25 8.01
N ARG A 210 -9.34 7.33 7.57
CA ARG A 210 -8.91 6.05 6.99
C ARG A 210 -9.76 5.60 5.82
N VAL A 211 -9.16 5.59 4.64
CA VAL A 211 -9.80 5.08 3.42
C VAL A 211 -8.75 4.38 2.57
N PHE A 212 -9.09 3.18 2.10
CA PHE A 212 -8.27 2.37 1.19
C PHE A 212 -6.80 2.27 1.62
N GLY A 213 -6.56 1.98 2.91
CA GLY A 213 -5.22 1.79 3.45
C GLY A 213 -4.41 3.06 3.71
N TRP A 214 -4.93 4.24 3.36
CA TRP A 214 -4.32 5.53 3.65
C TRP A 214 -4.86 6.14 4.94
N TYR A 215 -3.97 6.81 5.67
CA TYR A 215 -4.25 7.57 6.88
C TYR A 215 -4.20 9.06 6.55
N TYR A 216 -5.30 9.77 6.77
CA TYR A 216 -5.44 11.18 6.45
C TYR A 216 -5.34 12.05 7.70
N GLN A 217 -4.55 13.11 7.59
CA GLN A 217 -4.45 14.21 8.54
C GLN A 217 -4.66 15.54 7.79
N GLU A 218 -4.63 16.65 8.51
CA GLU A 218 -4.84 17.99 7.94
C GLU A 218 -3.79 18.35 6.88
N LYS A 219 -2.51 18.14 7.19
CA LYS A 219 -1.38 18.53 6.34
C LYS A 219 -0.96 17.49 5.30
N TRP A 220 -1.18 16.22 5.61
CA TRP A 220 -0.65 15.10 4.82
C TRP A 220 -1.53 13.86 4.94
N PHE A 221 -1.25 12.89 4.08
CA PHE A 221 -1.74 11.54 4.25
C PHE A 221 -0.62 10.53 4.04
N TYR A 222 -0.71 9.37 4.67
CA TYR A 222 0.39 8.42 4.72
C TYR A 222 -0.05 6.96 4.80
N ALA A 223 0.88 6.07 4.51
CA ALA A 223 0.77 4.63 4.74
C ALA A 223 2.05 4.12 5.40
N SER A 224 1.91 3.23 6.39
CA SER A 224 3.02 2.71 7.20
C SER A 224 3.03 1.19 7.24
N GLY A 225 4.24 0.61 7.25
CA GLY A 225 4.51 -0.81 7.37
C GLY A 225 5.08 -1.18 8.75
N ALA A 226 4.93 -2.44 9.16
CA ALA A 226 5.40 -2.90 10.47
C ALA A 226 6.94 -2.94 10.58
N ALA A 227 7.66 -3.12 9.48
CA ALA A 227 9.13 -3.04 9.50
C ALA A 227 9.68 -1.61 9.42
N GLY A 228 8.84 -0.58 9.59
CA GLY A 228 9.25 0.82 9.62
C GLY A 228 9.30 1.52 8.26
N CYS A 229 8.97 0.82 7.17
CA CYS A 229 8.69 1.47 5.89
C CYS A 229 7.53 2.47 6.05
N HIS A 230 7.65 3.64 5.44
CA HIS A 230 6.70 4.73 5.53
C HIS A 230 6.64 5.52 4.22
N CYS A 231 5.44 5.89 3.80
CA CYS A 231 5.19 6.77 2.65
C CYS A 231 4.23 7.87 3.09
N VAL A 232 4.65 9.13 2.98
CA VAL A 232 3.86 10.32 3.29
C VAL A 232 3.73 11.19 2.06
N VAL A 233 2.53 11.71 1.84
CA VAL A 233 2.17 12.60 0.75
C VAL A 233 1.72 13.93 1.35
N ILE A 234 2.33 15.02 0.90
CA ILE A 234 2.10 16.40 1.36
C ILE A 234 1.57 17.20 0.16
N PRO A 235 0.23 17.31 0.00
CA PRO A 235 -0.37 17.95 -1.16
C PRO A 235 0.02 19.42 -1.35
N GLU A 236 0.08 20.18 -0.26
CA GLU A 236 0.40 21.62 -0.28
C GLU A 236 1.77 21.92 -0.90
N SER A 237 2.75 21.02 -0.70
CA SER A 237 4.10 21.15 -1.24
C SER A 237 4.33 20.36 -2.52
N ASN A 238 3.29 19.71 -3.06
CA ASN A 238 3.39 18.78 -4.18
C ASN A 238 4.52 17.73 -3.96
N ALA A 239 4.61 17.18 -2.75
CA ALA A 239 5.73 16.38 -2.29
C ALA A 239 5.33 14.99 -1.76
N VAL A 240 6.24 14.04 -1.91
CA VAL A 240 6.16 12.68 -1.39
C VAL A 240 7.46 12.30 -0.72
N GLY A 241 7.39 11.98 0.56
CA GLY A 241 8.49 11.42 1.35
C GLY A 241 8.33 9.93 1.53
N VAL A 242 9.45 9.21 1.46
CA VAL A 242 9.50 7.81 1.81
C VAL A 242 10.69 7.54 2.72
N ARG A 243 10.50 6.59 3.63
CA ARG A 243 11.56 6.03 4.46
C ARG A 243 11.45 4.51 4.38
N MET A 244 12.55 3.83 4.07
CA MET A 244 12.60 2.38 4.00
C MET A 244 13.44 1.86 5.16
N LEU A 245 12.77 1.18 6.09
CA LEU A 245 13.42 0.47 7.19
C LEU A 245 13.01 -0.99 7.12
N ASN A 246 13.82 -1.84 7.74
CA ASN A 246 13.60 -3.27 7.86
C ASN A 246 13.59 -3.74 9.33
N LYS A 247 13.20 -2.85 10.25
CA LYS A 247 13.22 -3.12 11.70
C LYS A 247 11.90 -2.74 12.34
N TYR A 248 11.37 -3.67 13.13
CA TYR A 248 10.21 -3.40 13.98
C TYR A 248 10.57 -2.46 15.13
N THR A 249 9.66 -1.55 15.45
CA THR A 249 9.73 -0.65 16.61
C THR A 249 8.53 -0.85 17.50
N GLU A 250 8.62 -0.51 18.79
CA GLU A 250 7.44 -0.44 19.67
C GLU A 250 6.79 0.95 19.63
N ASN A 251 7.54 1.98 19.22
CA ASN A 251 7.11 3.38 19.20
C ASN A 251 6.68 3.83 17.79
N TYR A 252 5.82 3.05 17.12
CA TYR A 252 5.43 3.31 15.73
C TYR A 252 4.87 4.71 15.49
N SER A 253 3.97 5.19 16.35
CA SER A 253 3.27 6.45 16.13
C SER A 253 4.23 7.63 16.23
N GLU A 254 5.09 7.65 17.24
CA GLU A 254 6.09 8.72 17.43
C GLU A 254 7.08 8.76 16.27
N ASP A 255 7.58 7.59 15.85
CA ASP A 255 8.54 7.47 14.75
C ASP A 255 7.95 7.90 13.40
N GLN A 256 6.66 7.65 13.17
CA GLN A 256 5.94 8.11 11.96
C GLN A 256 5.69 9.61 11.99
N THR A 257 5.20 10.14 13.11
CA THR A 257 4.94 11.57 13.28
C THR A 257 6.23 12.38 13.14
N MET A 258 7.31 11.95 13.80
CA MET A 258 8.60 12.63 13.72
C MET A 258 9.12 12.71 12.28
N PHE A 259 9.01 11.63 11.50
CA PHE A 259 9.41 11.65 10.10
C PHE A 259 8.59 12.64 9.27
N ASN A 260 7.27 12.67 9.48
CA ASN A 260 6.37 13.58 8.75
C ASN A 260 6.61 15.04 9.10
N GLU A 261 6.75 15.35 10.39
CA GLU A 261 7.06 16.71 10.88
C GLU A 261 8.42 17.18 10.36
N THR A 262 9.46 16.36 10.48
CA THR A 262 10.80 16.69 9.96
C THR A 262 10.76 16.98 8.45
N LEU A 263 10.02 16.18 7.68
CA LEU A 263 9.89 16.39 6.25
C LEU A 263 9.13 17.69 5.93
N TYR A 264 8.06 17.97 6.65
CA TYR A 264 7.25 19.18 6.49
C TYR A 264 8.09 20.44 6.79
N GLU A 265 8.86 20.43 7.88
CA GLU A 265 9.79 21.51 8.23
C GLU A 265 10.88 21.72 7.17
N CYS A 266 11.44 20.64 6.59
CA CYS A 266 12.42 20.72 5.51
C CYS A 266 11.87 21.35 4.23
N LEU A 267 10.55 21.31 4.03
CA LEU A 267 9.86 21.95 2.90
C LEU A 267 9.56 23.44 3.15
N GLY A 268 9.91 23.95 4.33
CA GLY A 268 9.73 25.37 4.70
C GLY A 268 8.30 25.72 5.11
N LEU A 269 7.52 24.74 5.60
CA LEU A 269 6.14 24.88 6.06
C LEU A 269 5.98 24.59 7.56
#